data_AF-A0A963U787-F1
#
_entry.id   AF-A0A963U787-F1
#
_cell.length_a   1.000
_cell.length_b   1.000
_cell.length_c   1.000
_cell.angle_alpha   90.00
_cell.angle_beta   90.00
_cell.angle_gamma   90.00
#
_symmetry.space_group_name_H-M   'P 1'
#
loop_
_entity.id
_entity.type
_entity.pdbx_description
1 polymer ?
#
loop_
_entity_poly.entity_id
_entity_poly.type
_entity_poly.pdbx_seq_one_letter_code
_entity_poly.pdbx_strand_id
1 'polypeptide(L)'
;MTYDLAIGDRSYSSWSLRGWLLFEKFGIPVKCHTGVLYTPDFDRLLAGFAPARLVPAVRTPEGEVIGETLAIAETLAERHPEAGLWPVDPAARMMARYISAEMHSGFTALRGDCPMNLLLSYADSQPRKEVLADLARLEDIWARARGRFGAGGPWLFGRYTAADAFFAPVATRIATYNLPVSEDAAAYAAAHLADPSFRRWRAMGVAQNLVQPSYAKPYPERPWPGPARLDAVAVDAGPSLNDACPYSGKEVTHFLRLGGKTWGFCNAFCRDKTVADAQAWPKFTAMAGL
;
A
#
# COMPACT_ATOMS: atom_id res chain seq x y z
N MET A 1 3.39 5.88 24.49
CA MET A 1 2.64 4.70 24.01
C MET A 1 2.31 4.94 22.55
N THR A 2 2.45 3.95 21.66
CA THR A 2 2.28 4.12 20.20
C THR A 2 0.89 3.67 19.77
N TYR A 3 0.42 4.07 18.59
CA TYR A 3 -0.82 3.54 18.01
C TYR A 3 -0.72 2.04 17.74
N ASP A 4 -1.85 1.34 17.78
CA ASP A 4 -2.00 0.00 17.20
C ASP A 4 -2.90 0.08 15.95
N LEU A 5 -2.54 -0.61 14.87
CA LEU A 5 -3.31 -0.66 13.63
C LEU A 5 -3.61 -2.11 13.26
N ALA A 6 -4.90 -2.47 13.25
CA ALA A 6 -5.38 -3.73 12.68
C ALA A 6 -5.51 -3.61 11.15
N ILE A 7 -4.92 -4.56 10.42
CA ILE A 7 -5.03 -4.69 8.97
C ILE A 7 -5.34 -6.14 8.56
N GLY A 8 -5.92 -6.29 7.37
CA GLY A 8 -6.08 -7.58 6.70
C GLY A 8 -4.90 -7.93 5.79
N ASP A 9 -5.13 -8.89 4.91
CA ASP A 9 -4.16 -9.34 3.91
C ASP A 9 -3.64 -8.17 3.07
N ARG A 10 -2.32 -7.96 3.04
CA ARG A 10 -1.71 -6.85 2.32
C ARG A 10 -1.96 -6.93 0.80
N SER A 11 -2.05 -8.14 0.28
CA SER A 11 -2.27 -8.40 -1.14
C SER A 11 -3.69 -8.06 -1.62
N TYR A 12 -4.67 -7.99 -0.71
CA TYR A 12 -6.10 -7.95 -1.06
C TYR A 12 -6.88 -6.80 -0.42
N SER A 13 -6.54 -6.41 0.81
CA SER A 13 -7.29 -5.37 1.54
C SER A 13 -6.91 -3.96 1.07
N SER A 14 -7.64 -3.46 0.09
CA SER A 14 -7.47 -2.07 -0.40
C SER A 14 -7.65 -1.02 0.71
N TRP A 15 -8.55 -1.27 1.65
CA TRP A 15 -8.77 -0.40 2.82
C TRP A 15 -7.57 -0.41 3.78
N SER A 16 -6.98 -1.58 4.03
CA SER A 16 -5.82 -1.68 4.91
C SER A 16 -4.60 -0.94 4.34
N LEU A 17 -4.41 -0.98 3.02
CA LEU A 17 -3.37 -0.19 2.35
C LEU A 17 -3.54 1.30 2.62
N ARG A 18 -4.76 1.83 2.48
CA ARG A 18 -5.06 3.24 2.78
C ARG A 18 -4.67 3.59 4.21
N GLY A 19 -5.16 2.81 5.18
CA GLY A 19 -4.88 3.04 6.60
C GLY A 19 -3.40 2.97 6.95
N TRP A 20 -2.68 1.99 6.41
CA TRP A 20 -1.24 1.85 6.65
C TRP A 20 -0.42 3.00 6.06
N LEU A 21 -0.77 3.46 4.85
CA LEU A 21 -0.08 4.59 4.21
C LEU A 21 -0.22 5.89 5.02
N LEU A 22 -1.32 6.09 5.75
CA LEU A 22 -1.50 7.26 6.63
C LEU A 22 -0.49 7.30 7.78
N PHE A 23 0.04 6.15 8.21
CA PHE A 23 1.11 6.10 9.20
C PHE A 23 2.48 6.15 8.53
N GLU A 24 2.69 5.29 7.55
CA GLU A 24 4.00 5.11 6.91
C GLU A 24 4.48 6.37 6.19
N LYS A 25 3.61 7.03 5.40
CA LYS A 25 4.00 8.17 4.57
C LYS A 25 4.23 9.44 5.39
N PHE A 26 3.64 9.50 6.58
CA PHE A 26 3.66 10.67 7.45
C PHE A 26 4.54 10.47 8.68
N GLY A 27 5.27 9.34 8.76
CA GLY A 27 6.23 9.09 9.83
C GLY A 27 5.60 8.92 11.21
N ILE A 28 4.31 8.56 11.28
CA ILE A 28 3.59 8.37 12.55
C ILE A 28 3.86 6.95 13.04
N PRO A 29 4.47 6.76 14.23
CA PRO A 29 4.76 5.44 14.76
C PRO A 29 3.49 4.62 15.02
N VAL A 30 3.48 3.36 14.57
CA VAL A 30 2.36 2.45 14.74
C VAL A 30 2.83 1.00 14.84
N LYS A 31 2.18 0.23 15.70
CA LYS A 31 2.32 -1.23 15.76
C LYS A 31 1.22 -1.87 14.90
N CYS A 32 1.63 -2.52 13.82
CA CYS A 32 0.69 -3.22 12.93
C CYS A 32 0.36 -4.61 13.45
N HIS A 33 -0.92 -4.95 13.48
CA HIS A 33 -1.46 -6.28 13.74
C HIS A 33 -2.15 -6.77 12.48
N THR A 34 -1.88 -8.00 12.05
CA THR A 34 -2.44 -8.54 10.80
C THR A 34 -3.27 -9.78 11.08
N GLY A 35 -4.44 -9.87 10.46
CA GLY A 35 -5.30 -11.05 10.47
C GLY A 35 -5.59 -11.52 9.05
N VAL A 36 -5.72 -12.83 8.86
CA VAL A 36 -5.99 -13.43 7.55
C VAL A 36 -7.47 -13.29 7.22
N LEU A 37 -7.80 -12.57 6.14
CA LEU A 37 -9.21 -12.29 5.80
C LEU A 37 -10.03 -13.58 5.66
N TYR A 38 -11.29 -13.52 6.09
CA TYR A 38 -12.26 -14.63 6.02
C TYR A 38 -11.87 -15.86 6.87
N THR A 39 -11.14 -15.64 7.97
CA THR A 39 -10.77 -16.71 8.93
C THR A 39 -11.12 -16.30 10.36
N PRO A 40 -11.24 -17.27 11.30
CA PRO A 40 -11.41 -16.97 12.72
C PRO A 40 -10.29 -16.10 13.31
N ASP A 41 -9.08 -16.11 12.73
CA ASP A 41 -7.97 -15.24 13.16
C ASP A 41 -8.28 -13.77 12.95
N PHE A 42 -8.99 -13.44 11.86
CA PHE A 42 -9.43 -12.08 11.58
C PHE A 42 -10.50 -11.62 12.56
N ASP A 43 -11.46 -12.48 12.89
CA ASP A 43 -12.49 -12.17 13.88
C ASP A 43 -11.86 -11.95 15.27
N ARG A 44 -10.87 -12.78 15.66
CA ARG A 44 -10.11 -12.60 16.91
C ARG A 44 -9.32 -11.29 16.92
N LEU A 45 -8.71 -10.90 15.80
CA LEU A 45 -8.05 -9.61 15.68
C LEU A 45 -9.05 -8.46 15.90
N LEU A 46 -10.18 -8.47 15.20
CA LEU A 46 -11.19 -7.41 15.29
C LEU A 46 -11.88 -7.32 16.65
N ALA A 47 -12.07 -8.45 17.35
CA ALA A 47 -12.58 -8.44 18.72
C ALA A 47 -11.70 -7.59 19.67
N GLY A 48 -10.38 -7.58 19.43
CA GLY A 48 -9.46 -6.71 20.13
C GLY A 48 -9.62 -5.23 19.79
N PHE A 49 -10.30 -4.87 18.71
CA PHE A 49 -10.53 -3.50 18.23
C PHE A 49 -12.03 -3.17 18.23
N ALA A 50 -12.80 -3.66 19.21
CA ALA A 50 -14.19 -3.23 19.38
C ALA A 50 -14.27 -1.70 19.61
N PRO A 51 -15.26 -0.99 19.03
CA PRO A 51 -16.42 -1.50 18.29
C PRO A 51 -16.22 -1.63 16.77
N ALA A 52 -14.98 -1.52 16.25
CA ALA A 52 -14.73 -1.63 14.82
C ALA A 52 -15.13 -3.02 14.29
N ARG A 53 -15.77 -3.03 13.11
CA ARG A 53 -16.26 -4.26 12.46
C ARG A 53 -15.47 -4.63 11.21
N LEU A 54 -14.60 -3.74 10.76
CA LEU A 54 -13.82 -3.86 9.53
C LEU A 54 -12.41 -3.32 9.78
N VAL A 55 -11.47 -3.73 8.93
CA VAL A 55 -10.12 -3.16 8.87
C VAL A 55 -10.02 -2.13 7.75
N PRO A 56 -9.19 -1.08 7.90
CA PRO A 56 -8.32 -0.82 9.03
C PRO A 56 -9.07 -0.31 10.25
N ALA A 57 -8.59 -0.70 11.44
CA ALA A 57 -9.03 -0.14 12.71
C ALA A 57 -7.79 0.29 13.51
N VAL A 58 -7.85 1.48 14.10
CA VAL A 58 -6.75 2.08 14.87
C VAL A 58 -7.15 2.15 16.32
N ARG A 59 -6.24 1.77 17.22
CA ARG A 59 -6.32 2.10 18.63
C ARG A 59 -5.33 3.20 18.94
N THR A 60 -5.79 4.28 19.57
CA THR A 60 -4.91 5.37 20.02
C THR A 60 -4.07 4.92 21.21
N PRO A 61 -2.98 5.64 21.55
CA PRO A 61 -2.21 5.40 22.76
C PRO A 61 -3.04 5.43 24.06
N GLU A 62 -4.17 6.15 24.04
CA GLU A 62 -5.10 6.29 25.16
C GLU A 62 -6.11 5.12 25.23
N GLY A 63 -6.15 4.26 24.21
CA GLY A 63 -7.01 3.08 24.15
C GLY A 63 -8.27 3.23 23.30
N GLU A 64 -8.56 4.44 22.77
CA GLU A 64 -9.73 4.69 21.93
C GLU A 64 -9.62 4.02 20.57
N VAL A 65 -10.69 3.40 20.09
CA VAL A 65 -10.71 2.69 18.81
C VAL A 65 -11.48 3.46 17.74
N ILE A 66 -10.85 3.63 16.59
CA ILE A 66 -11.35 4.38 15.44
C ILE A 66 -11.34 3.46 14.22
N GLY A 67 -12.54 3.19 13.68
CA GLY A 67 -12.72 2.60 12.35
C GLY A 67 -12.83 3.68 11.27
N GLU A 68 -13.00 3.25 10.02
CA GLU A 68 -13.13 4.12 8.83
C GLU A 68 -11.88 4.94 8.49
N THR A 69 -11.33 4.68 7.31
CA THR A 69 -10.08 5.34 6.84
C THR A 69 -10.14 6.88 6.82
N LEU A 70 -11.31 7.48 6.57
CA LEU A 70 -11.45 8.94 6.56
C LEU A 70 -11.47 9.53 7.97
N ALA A 71 -12.15 8.87 8.91
CA ALA A 71 -12.08 9.25 10.32
C ALA A 71 -10.66 9.08 10.87
N ILE A 72 -9.97 7.98 10.52
CA ILE A 72 -8.56 7.78 10.87
C ILE A 72 -7.69 8.92 10.33
N ALA A 73 -7.87 9.32 9.06
CA ALA A 73 -7.08 10.41 8.46
C ALA A 73 -7.30 11.76 9.16
N GLU A 74 -8.56 12.11 9.48
CA GLU A 74 -8.86 13.36 10.19
C GLU A 74 -8.34 13.34 11.63
N THR A 75 -8.52 12.23 12.36
CA THR A 75 -7.97 12.12 13.72
C THR A 75 -6.45 12.20 13.73
N LEU A 76 -5.77 11.56 12.77
CA LEU A 76 -4.31 11.68 12.66
C LEU A 76 -3.89 13.11 12.32
N ALA A 77 -4.63 13.80 11.45
CA ALA A 77 -4.33 15.19 11.10
C ALA A 77 -4.53 16.15 12.28
N GLU A 78 -5.54 15.91 13.13
CA GLU A 78 -5.79 16.68 14.35
C GLU A 78 -4.71 16.44 15.40
N ARG A 79 -4.29 15.18 15.59
CA ARG A 79 -3.32 14.78 16.61
C ARG A 79 -1.85 15.00 16.21
N HIS A 80 -1.58 15.10 14.91
CA HIS A 80 -0.24 15.28 14.31
C HIS A 80 -0.30 16.40 13.26
N PRO A 81 -0.65 17.64 13.65
CA PRO A 81 -0.81 18.75 12.70
C PRO A 81 0.46 19.05 11.90
N GLU A 82 1.63 18.78 12.47
CA GLU A 82 2.93 18.93 11.84
C GLU A 82 3.25 17.89 10.77
N ALA A 83 2.59 16.72 10.80
CA ALA A 83 2.80 15.67 9.81
C ALA A 83 2.27 16.06 8.42
N GLY A 84 1.34 17.02 8.35
CA GLY A 84 0.87 17.62 7.10
C GLY A 84 0.05 16.65 6.24
N LEU A 85 -0.80 15.81 6.85
CA LEU A 85 -1.64 14.84 6.15
C LEU A 85 -2.48 15.49 5.04
N TRP A 86 -2.95 16.71 5.29
CA TRP A 86 -3.68 17.53 4.33
C TRP A 86 -2.86 18.74 3.86
N PRO A 87 -3.17 19.31 2.68
CA PRO A 87 -2.59 20.58 2.24
C PRO A 87 -2.75 21.71 3.28
N VAL A 88 -1.76 22.61 3.32
CA VAL A 88 -1.80 23.82 4.16
C VAL A 88 -2.75 24.86 3.57
N ASP A 89 -2.74 25.02 2.25
CA ASP A 89 -3.67 25.91 1.55
C ASP A 89 -5.13 25.47 1.79
N PRO A 90 -6.02 26.37 2.27
CA PRO A 90 -7.40 26.02 2.59
C PRO A 90 -8.19 25.47 1.39
N ALA A 91 -7.99 26.01 0.18
CA ALA A 91 -8.72 25.57 -1.00
C ALA A 91 -8.27 24.18 -1.47
N ALA A 92 -6.96 23.92 -1.43
CA ALA A 92 -6.37 22.61 -1.68
C ALA A 92 -6.84 21.59 -0.63
N ARG A 93 -6.88 21.97 0.64
CA ARG A 93 -7.35 21.09 1.74
C ARG A 93 -8.82 20.73 1.59
N MET A 94 -9.66 21.70 1.27
CA MET A 94 -11.08 21.46 0.98
C MET A 94 -11.23 20.45 -0.16
N MET A 95 -10.48 20.64 -1.26
CA MET A 95 -10.53 19.74 -2.41
C MET A 95 -10.00 18.34 -2.07
N ALA A 96 -8.88 18.24 -1.34
CA ALA A 96 -8.30 16.96 -0.92
C ALA A 96 -9.29 16.14 -0.07
N ARG A 97 -9.97 16.77 0.88
CA ARG A 97 -11.02 16.14 1.70
C ARG A 97 -12.21 15.70 0.86
N TYR A 98 -12.67 16.57 -0.05
CA TYR A 98 -13.79 16.28 -0.94
C TYR A 98 -13.52 15.04 -1.80
N ILE A 99 -12.41 15.00 -2.54
CA ILE A 99 -12.12 13.87 -3.44
C ILE A 99 -11.79 12.59 -2.65
N SER A 100 -11.26 12.71 -1.43
CA SER A 100 -11.05 11.56 -0.54
C SER A 100 -12.38 10.99 -0.06
N ALA A 101 -13.34 11.84 0.29
CA ALA A 101 -14.69 11.43 0.68
C ALA A 101 -15.45 10.80 -0.51
N GLU A 102 -15.35 11.39 -1.71
CA GLU A 102 -15.94 10.81 -2.92
C GLU A 102 -15.32 9.44 -3.24
N MET A 103 -13.98 9.32 -3.14
CA MET A 103 -13.32 8.01 -3.27
C MET A 103 -13.79 7.06 -2.18
N HIS A 104 -13.94 7.51 -0.94
CA HIS A 104 -14.36 6.68 0.19
C HIS A 104 -15.73 6.02 -0.07
N SER A 105 -16.73 6.79 -0.52
CA SER A 105 -18.12 6.35 -0.69
C SER A 105 -18.52 5.94 -2.12
N GLY A 106 -17.68 6.18 -3.13
CA GLY A 106 -18.02 5.95 -4.54
C GLY A 106 -17.18 4.90 -5.28
N PHE A 107 -17.29 4.93 -6.61
CA PHE A 107 -16.57 4.09 -7.57
C PHE A 107 -16.84 2.59 -7.41
N THR A 108 -18.12 2.24 -7.23
CA THR A 108 -18.54 0.88 -6.91
C THR A 108 -18.31 -0.10 -8.05
N ALA A 109 -18.49 0.34 -9.31
CA ALA A 109 -18.25 -0.51 -10.47
C ALA A 109 -16.76 -0.87 -10.57
N LEU A 110 -15.87 0.13 -10.49
CA LEU A 110 -14.42 -0.11 -10.47
C LEU A 110 -14.01 -1.01 -9.31
N ARG A 111 -14.54 -0.77 -8.10
CA ARG A 111 -14.18 -1.58 -6.91
C ARG A 111 -14.64 -3.03 -7.01
N GLY A 112 -15.80 -3.28 -7.60
CA GLY A 112 -16.39 -4.62 -7.74
C GLY A 112 -15.78 -5.43 -8.89
N ASP A 113 -15.60 -4.79 -10.05
CA ASP A 113 -15.07 -5.44 -11.24
C ASP A 113 -13.54 -5.62 -11.14
N CYS A 114 -12.86 -4.66 -10.48
CA CYS A 114 -11.41 -4.66 -10.27
C CYS A 114 -11.06 -4.68 -8.77
N PRO A 115 -11.28 -5.79 -8.03
CA PRO A 115 -10.78 -5.91 -6.67
C PRO A 115 -9.25 -5.80 -6.64
N MET A 116 -8.69 -5.27 -5.55
CA MET A 116 -7.22 -5.19 -5.44
C MET A 116 -6.64 -6.59 -5.27
N ASN A 117 -5.74 -6.98 -6.16
CA ASN A 117 -4.94 -8.20 -6.05
C ASN A 117 -3.49 -7.84 -6.45
N LEU A 118 -2.59 -7.74 -5.47
CA LEU A 118 -1.21 -7.31 -5.69
C LEU A 118 -0.28 -8.45 -6.14
N LEU A 119 -0.80 -9.69 -6.19
CA LEU A 119 -0.06 -10.87 -6.65
C LEU A 119 -0.20 -11.07 -8.15
N LEU A 120 -1.27 -10.58 -8.77
CA LEU A 120 -1.59 -10.77 -10.18
C LEU A 120 -1.64 -9.45 -10.94
N SER A 121 -1.43 -9.53 -12.26
CA SER A 121 -1.69 -8.46 -13.21
C SER A 121 -2.22 -9.10 -14.49
N TYR A 122 -3.13 -8.42 -15.17
CA TYR A 122 -3.82 -8.88 -16.37
C TYR A 122 -3.42 -8.04 -17.59
N ALA A 123 -3.40 -8.67 -18.76
CA ALA A 123 -3.09 -8.04 -20.04
C ALA A 123 -4.29 -7.25 -20.59
N ASP A 124 -5.50 -7.75 -20.39
CA ASP A 124 -6.75 -7.11 -20.77
C ASP A 124 -7.86 -7.57 -19.83
N SER A 125 -8.61 -6.63 -19.25
CA SER A 125 -9.72 -6.89 -18.35
C SER A 125 -11.10 -6.59 -18.94
N GLN A 126 -11.17 -6.12 -20.19
CA GLN A 126 -12.41 -5.76 -20.90
C GLN A 126 -13.42 -4.99 -20.01
N PRO A 127 -13.04 -3.80 -19.50
CA PRO A 127 -13.88 -3.07 -18.56
C PRO A 127 -15.23 -2.70 -19.17
N ARG A 128 -16.30 -2.91 -18.40
CA ARG A 128 -17.66 -2.50 -18.79
C ARG A 128 -17.82 -0.98 -18.75
N LYS A 129 -18.89 -0.48 -19.36
CA LYS A 129 -19.19 0.96 -19.47
C LYS A 129 -19.20 1.67 -18.11
N GLU A 130 -19.67 1.00 -17.06
CA GLU A 130 -19.74 1.57 -15.71
C GLU A 130 -18.34 1.76 -15.10
N VAL A 131 -17.40 0.85 -15.37
CA VAL A 131 -16.00 1.00 -14.96
C VAL A 131 -15.35 2.16 -15.73
N LEU A 132 -15.62 2.27 -17.03
CA LEU A 132 -15.12 3.38 -17.85
C LEU A 132 -15.66 4.73 -17.38
N ALA A 133 -16.92 4.79 -16.94
CA ALA A 133 -17.50 6.00 -16.35
C ALA A 133 -16.83 6.38 -15.02
N ASP A 134 -16.56 5.39 -14.16
CA ASP A 134 -15.79 5.58 -12.92
C ASP A 134 -14.37 6.12 -13.22
N LEU A 135 -13.70 5.59 -14.25
CA LEU A 135 -12.38 6.07 -14.69
C LEU A 135 -12.44 7.52 -15.18
N ALA A 136 -13.38 7.85 -16.05
CA ALA A 136 -13.55 9.23 -16.54
C ALA A 136 -13.78 10.22 -15.39
N ARG A 137 -14.52 9.81 -14.35
CA ARG A 137 -14.71 10.64 -13.14
C ARG A 137 -13.42 10.80 -12.33
N LEU A 138 -12.64 9.73 -12.16
CA LEU A 138 -11.33 9.79 -11.51
C LEU A 138 -10.40 10.77 -12.23
N GLU A 139 -10.36 10.71 -13.56
CA GLU A 139 -9.53 11.61 -14.36
C GLU A 139 -9.94 13.07 -14.23
N ASP A 140 -11.25 13.37 -14.26
CA ASP A 140 -11.74 14.75 -14.06
C ASP A 140 -11.33 15.31 -12.68
N ILE A 141 -11.52 14.55 -11.60
CA ILE A 141 -11.16 15.04 -10.26
C ILE A 141 -9.65 15.15 -10.04
N TRP A 142 -8.87 14.23 -10.61
CA TRP A 142 -7.41 14.27 -10.54
C TRP A 142 -6.83 15.40 -11.38
N ALA A 143 -7.32 15.61 -12.60
CA ALA A 143 -6.90 16.71 -13.46
C ALA A 143 -7.21 18.07 -12.81
N ARG A 144 -8.39 18.24 -12.20
CA ARG A 144 -8.74 19.46 -11.46
C ARG A 144 -7.84 19.69 -10.24
N ALA A 145 -7.52 18.63 -9.48
CA ALA A 145 -6.64 18.74 -8.32
C ALA A 145 -5.23 19.15 -8.76
N ARG A 146 -4.68 18.42 -9.74
CA ARG A 146 -3.33 18.64 -10.26
C ARG A 146 -3.18 19.98 -10.97
N GLY A 147 -4.14 20.36 -11.81
CA GLY A 147 -4.08 21.62 -12.55
C GLY A 147 -4.08 22.86 -11.64
N ARG A 148 -4.67 22.76 -10.45
CA ARG A 148 -4.73 23.87 -9.48
C ARG A 148 -3.63 23.81 -8.43
N PHE A 149 -3.25 22.61 -7.99
CA PHE A 149 -2.45 22.43 -6.78
C PHE A 149 -1.32 21.40 -6.94
N GLY A 150 -1.15 20.79 -8.11
CA GLY A 150 -0.27 19.64 -8.35
C GLY A 150 1.17 19.97 -8.74
N ALA A 151 1.60 21.23 -8.63
CA ALA A 151 2.97 21.63 -8.95
C ALA A 151 3.96 21.07 -7.91
N GLY A 152 5.17 20.69 -8.33
CA GLY A 152 6.24 20.28 -7.41
C GLY A 152 6.33 18.79 -7.08
N GLY A 153 5.61 17.92 -7.81
CA GLY A 153 5.78 16.48 -7.68
C GLY A 153 4.75 15.65 -8.46
N PRO A 154 4.78 14.32 -8.32
CA PRO A 154 3.85 13.43 -9.02
C PRO A 154 2.48 13.30 -8.36
N TRP A 155 2.29 13.88 -7.17
CA TRP A 155 1.10 13.71 -6.33
C TRP A 155 0.01 14.73 -6.65
N LEU A 156 -1.24 14.44 -6.25
CA LEU A 156 -2.41 15.25 -6.61
C LEU A 156 -2.30 16.73 -6.17
N PHE A 157 -1.62 16.97 -5.06
CA PHE A 157 -1.40 18.30 -4.47
C PHE A 157 0.11 18.63 -4.38
N GLY A 158 0.90 18.14 -5.35
CA GLY A 158 2.35 18.36 -5.46
C GLY A 158 3.15 17.45 -4.53
N ARG A 159 2.90 17.56 -3.22
CA ARG A 159 3.38 16.62 -2.19
C ARG A 159 2.37 15.50 -1.96
N TYR A 160 2.86 14.40 -1.37
CA TYR A 160 1.98 13.31 -0.94
C TYR A 160 1.06 13.77 0.20
N THR A 161 -0.22 13.47 0.07
CA THR A 161 -1.29 13.79 1.03
C THR A 161 -2.13 12.55 1.34
N ALA A 162 -3.02 12.64 2.33
CA ALA A 162 -3.97 11.59 2.63
C ALA A 162 -4.87 11.26 1.41
N ALA A 163 -5.13 12.22 0.51
CA ALA A 163 -5.85 11.94 -0.74
C ALA A 163 -5.11 10.91 -1.61
N ASP A 164 -3.78 11.01 -1.71
CA ASP A 164 -2.99 10.04 -2.46
C ASP A 164 -3.07 8.63 -1.82
N ALA A 165 -3.10 8.54 -0.49
CA ALA A 165 -3.32 7.26 0.20
C ALA A 165 -4.67 6.62 -0.16
N PHE A 166 -5.73 7.41 -0.34
CA PHE A 166 -7.06 6.93 -0.71
C PHE A 166 -7.11 6.40 -2.15
N PHE A 167 -6.32 7.00 -3.04
CA PHE A 167 -6.21 6.62 -4.44
C PHE A 167 -5.11 5.59 -4.73
N ALA A 168 -4.24 5.25 -3.78
CA ALA A 168 -3.23 4.20 -3.98
C ALA A 168 -3.84 2.85 -4.44
N PRO A 169 -4.96 2.35 -3.86
CA PRO A 169 -5.61 1.15 -4.40
C PRO A 169 -6.31 1.36 -5.75
N VAL A 170 -6.57 2.59 -6.17
CA VAL A 170 -7.10 2.88 -7.52
C VAL A 170 -5.98 2.81 -8.54
N ALA A 171 -4.82 3.39 -8.22
CA ALA A 171 -3.61 3.27 -9.03
C ALA A 171 -3.24 1.80 -9.30
N THR A 172 -3.35 0.94 -8.29
CA THR A 172 -3.12 -0.50 -8.48
C THR A 172 -4.14 -1.13 -9.39
N ARG A 173 -5.44 -0.80 -9.28
CA ARG A 173 -6.48 -1.30 -10.19
C ARG A 173 -6.20 -0.90 -11.63
N ILE A 174 -5.90 0.38 -11.87
CA ILE A 174 -5.56 0.89 -13.21
C ILE A 174 -4.39 0.09 -13.78
N ALA A 175 -3.32 -0.07 -13.01
CA ALA A 175 -2.12 -0.75 -13.48
C ALA A 175 -2.34 -2.27 -13.66
N THR A 176 -2.89 -2.97 -12.68
CA THR A 176 -2.96 -4.45 -12.69
C THR A 176 -4.09 -4.98 -13.55
N TYR A 177 -5.12 -4.19 -13.84
CA TYR A 177 -6.16 -4.57 -14.81
C TYR A 177 -5.89 -4.02 -16.21
N ASN A 178 -4.79 -3.27 -16.38
CA ASN A 178 -4.42 -2.61 -17.64
C ASN A 178 -5.58 -1.75 -18.19
N LEU A 179 -6.19 -0.95 -17.31
CA LEU A 179 -7.36 -0.15 -17.64
C LEU A 179 -7.00 1.01 -18.58
N PRO A 180 -7.87 1.35 -19.56
CA PRO A 180 -7.63 2.45 -20.46
C PRO A 180 -7.84 3.78 -19.72
N VAL A 181 -6.76 4.53 -19.56
CA VAL A 181 -6.75 5.88 -18.97
C VAL A 181 -5.80 6.77 -19.77
N SER A 182 -5.91 8.09 -19.58
CA SER A 182 -4.98 9.09 -20.11
C SER A 182 -3.54 8.90 -19.61
N GLU A 183 -2.60 9.52 -20.31
CA GLU A 183 -1.18 9.51 -19.94
C GLU A 183 -0.95 10.08 -18.54
N ASP A 184 -1.68 11.13 -18.14
CA ASP A 184 -1.56 11.75 -16.81
C ASP A 184 -2.02 10.80 -15.69
N ALA A 185 -3.14 10.10 -15.89
CA ALA A 185 -3.64 9.11 -14.94
C ALA A 185 -2.72 7.88 -14.87
N ALA A 186 -2.19 7.43 -16.01
CA ALA A 186 -1.20 6.37 -16.07
C ALA A 186 0.10 6.76 -15.34
N ALA A 187 0.57 7.99 -15.51
CA ALA A 187 1.76 8.51 -14.82
C ALA A 187 1.54 8.59 -13.30
N TYR A 188 0.36 9.04 -12.86
CA TYR A 188 0.00 9.05 -11.44
C TYR A 188 -0.08 7.63 -10.85
N ALA A 189 -0.63 6.67 -11.60
CA ALA A 189 -0.64 5.27 -11.19
C ALA A 189 0.78 4.68 -11.09
N ALA A 190 1.63 4.96 -12.09
CA ALA A 190 3.03 4.54 -12.08
C ALA A 190 3.81 5.13 -10.90
N ALA A 191 3.54 6.38 -10.52
CA ALA A 191 4.16 7.01 -9.34
C ALA A 191 3.83 6.27 -8.04
N HIS A 192 2.58 5.83 -7.86
CA HIS A 192 2.20 4.97 -6.73
C HIS A 192 2.91 3.62 -6.74
N LEU A 193 3.01 2.96 -7.91
CA LEU A 193 3.69 1.67 -8.03
C LEU A 193 5.21 1.77 -7.78
N ALA A 194 5.80 2.92 -8.09
CA ALA A 194 7.21 3.21 -7.84
C ALA A 194 7.51 3.67 -6.41
N ASP A 195 6.50 4.10 -5.66
CA ASP A 195 6.67 4.62 -4.30
C ASP A 195 7.29 3.57 -3.36
N PRO A 196 8.38 3.90 -2.63
CA PRO A 196 9.04 2.96 -1.74
C PRO A 196 8.12 2.36 -0.67
N SER A 197 7.16 3.12 -0.12
CA SER A 197 6.24 2.62 0.89
C SER A 197 5.26 1.62 0.28
N PHE A 198 4.71 1.92 -0.90
CA PHE A 198 3.87 0.98 -1.63
C PHE A 198 4.62 -0.32 -2.01
N ARG A 199 5.87 -0.19 -2.48
CA ARG A 199 6.72 -1.35 -2.79
C ARG A 199 6.97 -2.22 -1.55
N ARG A 200 7.23 -1.61 -0.38
CA ARG A 200 7.33 -2.33 0.90
C ARG A 200 6.03 -3.05 1.24
N TRP A 201 4.88 -2.39 1.08
CA TRP A 201 3.57 -3.00 1.32
C TRP A 201 3.37 -4.25 0.47
N ARG A 202 3.59 -4.14 -0.84
CA ARG A 202 3.46 -5.26 -1.77
C ARG A 202 4.44 -6.39 -1.45
N ALA A 203 5.71 -6.06 -1.19
CA ALA A 203 6.74 -7.05 -0.87
C ALA A 203 6.39 -7.84 0.41
N MET A 204 5.84 -7.19 1.43
CA MET A 204 5.29 -7.88 2.60
C MET A 204 4.08 -8.75 2.25
N GLY A 205 3.19 -8.32 1.35
CA GLY A 205 2.06 -9.13 0.88
C GLY A 205 2.48 -10.37 0.11
N VAL A 206 3.50 -10.28 -0.73
CA VAL A 206 4.11 -11.44 -1.42
C VAL A 206 4.74 -12.39 -0.40
N ALA A 207 5.50 -11.87 0.57
CA ALA A 207 6.14 -12.67 1.61
C ALA A 207 5.16 -13.37 2.56
N GLN A 208 3.96 -12.81 2.75
CA GLN A 208 2.89 -13.47 3.49
C GLN A 208 2.37 -14.72 2.78
N ASN A 209 2.50 -14.79 1.45
CA ASN A 209 2.09 -15.92 0.61
C ASN A 209 0.67 -16.43 0.89
N LEU A 210 -0.25 -15.50 1.18
CA LEU A 210 -1.66 -15.80 1.36
C LEU A 210 -2.36 -15.65 0.01
N VAL A 211 -3.03 -16.72 -0.44
CA VAL A 211 -3.80 -16.70 -1.69
C VAL A 211 -5.28 -16.68 -1.36
N GLN A 212 -6.00 -15.70 -1.89
CA GLN A 212 -7.46 -15.59 -1.84
C GLN A 212 -8.02 -15.82 -3.25
N PRO A 213 -8.43 -17.05 -3.61
CA PRO A 213 -8.85 -17.38 -4.98
C PRO A 213 -10.03 -16.53 -5.49
N SER A 214 -10.90 -16.05 -4.61
CA SER A 214 -12.03 -15.18 -4.95
C SER A 214 -11.63 -13.82 -5.52
N TYR A 215 -10.36 -13.41 -5.37
CA TYR A 215 -9.81 -12.18 -5.95
C TYR A 215 -9.18 -12.39 -7.33
N ALA A 216 -9.01 -13.64 -7.78
CA ALA A 216 -8.54 -13.92 -9.12
C ALA A 216 -9.66 -13.69 -10.13
N LYS A 217 -9.32 -13.16 -11.30
CA LYS A 217 -10.24 -13.00 -12.43
C LYS A 217 -9.76 -13.86 -13.59
N PRO A 218 -10.67 -14.39 -14.42
CA PRO A 218 -10.33 -15.30 -15.52
C PRO A 218 -9.81 -14.53 -16.74
N TYR A 219 -8.84 -13.63 -16.54
CA TYR A 219 -8.23 -12.83 -17.59
C TYR A 219 -6.80 -13.29 -17.86
N PRO A 220 -6.28 -13.11 -19.08
CA PRO A 220 -4.88 -13.41 -19.38
C PRO A 220 -3.94 -12.61 -18.49
N GLU A 221 -3.02 -13.29 -17.81
CA GLU A 221 -2.05 -12.66 -16.91
C GLU A 221 -0.88 -12.04 -17.68
N ARG A 222 -0.25 -11.03 -17.07
CA ARG A 222 1.00 -10.40 -17.52
C ARG A 222 1.95 -10.18 -16.34
N PRO A 223 3.25 -9.93 -16.59
CA PRO A 223 4.18 -9.53 -15.54
C PRO A 223 3.72 -8.28 -14.78
N TRP A 224 4.17 -8.15 -13.53
CA TRP A 224 3.90 -6.98 -12.69
C TRP A 224 4.28 -5.66 -13.39
N PRO A 225 3.38 -4.66 -13.47
CA PRO A 225 3.60 -3.45 -14.27
C PRO A 225 4.38 -2.34 -13.56
N GLY A 226 4.83 -2.57 -12.32
CA GLY A 226 5.66 -1.60 -11.60
C GLY A 226 7.16 -1.74 -11.92
N PRO A 227 8.04 -1.06 -11.16
CA PRO A 227 9.48 -1.13 -11.38
C PRO A 227 9.99 -2.57 -11.42
N ALA A 228 10.93 -2.83 -12.33
CA ALA A 228 11.64 -4.10 -12.40
C ALA A 228 12.34 -4.36 -11.06
N ARG A 229 12.29 -5.61 -10.62
CA ARG A 229 12.89 -6.04 -9.35
C ARG A 229 14.20 -6.71 -9.63
N LEU A 230 15.15 -6.56 -8.70
CA LEU A 230 16.38 -7.32 -8.75
C LEU A 230 16.09 -8.82 -8.56
N ASP A 231 16.86 -9.66 -9.24
CA ASP A 231 16.78 -11.10 -9.14
C ASP A 231 17.43 -11.57 -7.83
N ALA A 232 16.62 -11.54 -6.76
CA ALA A 232 16.97 -12.06 -5.45
C ALA A 232 16.28 -13.41 -5.24
N VAL A 233 16.99 -14.37 -4.66
CA VAL A 233 16.46 -15.72 -4.37
C VAL A 233 16.76 -16.14 -2.94
N ALA A 234 15.84 -16.88 -2.33
CA ALA A 234 16.12 -17.54 -1.04
C ALA A 234 17.12 -18.68 -1.26
N VAL A 235 18.05 -18.87 -0.32
CA VAL A 235 19.03 -19.96 -0.33
C VAL A 235 19.15 -20.59 1.05
N ASP A 236 19.54 -21.86 1.11
CA ASP A 236 19.52 -22.64 2.35
C ASP A 236 20.70 -22.35 3.28
N ALA A 237 21.85 -21.91 2.74
CA ALA A 237 23.08 -21.74 3.52
C ALA A 237 23.97 -20.59 3.01
N GLY A 238 24.86 -20.15 3.90
CA GLY A 238 25.84 -19.07 3.70
C GLY A 238 27.14 -19.47 2.99
N PRO A 239 28.24 -18.71 3.18
CA PRO A 239 28.40 -17.63 4.17
C PRO A 239 27.63 -16.35 3.79
N SER A 240 26.99 -15.70 4.76
CA SER A 240 26.45 -14.34 4.59
C SER A 240 27.54 -13.29 4.75
N LEU A 241 27.41 -12.16 4.05
CA LEU A 241 28.31 -11.01 4.19
C LEU A 241 28.04 -10.16 5.44
N ASN A 242 26.85 -10.28 6.02
CA ASN A 242 26.46 -9.59 7.25
C ASN A 242 26.26 -10.58 8.40
N ASP A 243 26.59 -10.13 9.61
CA ASP A 243 26.52 -10.93 10.84
C ASP A 243 25.16 -10.80 11.57
N ALA A 244 24.37 -9.77 11.21
CA ALA A 244 23.08 -9.49 11.83
C ALA A 244 22.04 -9.05 10.81
N CYS A 245 20.77 -9.36 11.07
CA CYS A 245 19.65 -8.98 10.22
C CYS A 245 19.55 -7.45 10.07
N PRO A 246 19.48 -6.91 8.84
CA PRO A 246 19.45 -5.46 8.60
C PRO A 246 18.21 -4.76 9.17
N TYR A 247 17.16 -5.51 9.53
CA TYR A 247 15.91 -4.95 10.05
C TYR A 247 15.86 -4.92 11.57
N SER A 248 16.25 -6.02 12.21
CA SER A 248 16.06 -6.26 13.64
C SER A 248 17.36 -6.26 14.45
N GLY A 249 18.52 -6.37 13.79
CA GLY A 249 19.82 -6.56 14.46
C GLY A 249 20.00 -7.94 15.10
N LYS A 250 19.04 -8.87 14.94
CA LYS A 250 19.12 -10.23 15.48
C LYS A 250 20.02 -11.13 14.62
N GLU A 251 20.45 -12.24 15.22
CA GLU A 251 21.27 -13.29 14.59
C GLU A 251 20.72 -13.76 13.24
N VAL A 252 21.63 -14.07 12.33
CA VAL A 252 21.33 -14.58 10.99
C VAL A 252 20.98 -16.07 11.04
N THR A 253 19.82 -16.41 10.51
CA THR A 253 19.34 -17.81 10.40
C THR A 253 18.77 -18.13 9.01
N HIS A 254 18.54 -17.13 8.17
CA HIS A 254 17.92 -17.26 6.84
C HIS A 254 18.72 -16.46 5.82
N PHE A 255 18.84 -16.96 4.59
CA PHE A 255 19.74 -16.38 3.59
C PHE A 255 19.03 -16.03 2.29
N LEU A 256 19.44 -14.92 1.67
CA LEU A 256 19.08 -14.54 0.31
C LEU A 256 20.35 -14.35 -0.52
N ARG A 257 20.32 -14.74 -1.78
CA ARG A 257 21.36 -14.44 -2.77
C ARG A 257 20.89 -13.33 -3.70
N LEU A 258 21.75 -12.33 -3.89
CA LEU A 258 21.52 -11.20 -4.80
C LEU A 258 22.86 -10.76 -5.39
N GLY A 259 22.96 -10.68 -6.72
CA GLY A 259 24.19 -10.24 -7.39
C GLY A 259 25.41 -11.10 -7.04
N GLY A 260 25.22 -12.42 -6.92
CA GLY A 260 26.28 -13.37 -6.54
C GLY A 260 26.69 -13.34 -5.06
N LYS A 261 26.15 -12.41 -4.26
CA LYS A 261 26.44 -12.27 -2.82
C LYS A 261 25.31 -12.85 -1.98
N THR A 262 25.64 -13.41 -0.83
CA THR A 262 24.65 -13.95 0.12
C THR A 262 24.50 -13.01 1.32
N TRP A 263 23.26 -12.74 1.71
CA TRP A 263 22.88 -11.84 2.80
C TRP A 263 22.02 -12.58 3.81
N GLY A 264 22.26 -12.30 5.09
CA GLY A 264 21.64 -12.94 6.24
C GLY A 264 20.47 -12.16 6.84
N PHE A 265 19.46 -12.90 7.32
CA PHE A 265 18.24 -12.40 7.94
C PHE A 265 17.86 -13.26 9.14
N CYS A 266 17.14 -12.67 10.11
CA CYS A 266 16.82 -13.35 11.37
C CYS A 266 15.62 -14.29 11.30
N ASN A 267 14.84 -14.25 10.22
CA ASN A 267 13.69 -15.12 10.00
C ASN A 267 13.29 -15.13 8.52
N ALA A 268 12.45 -16.09 8.14
CA ALA A 268 11.89 -16.25 6.81
C ALA A 268 11.22 -14.97 6.31
N PHE A 269 10.33 -14.36 7.09
CA PHE A 269 9.61 -13.16 6.66
C PHE A 269 10.55 -11.99 6.29
N CYS A 270 11.61 -11.75 7.07
CA CYS A 270 12.62 -10.75 6.78
C CYS A 270 13.34 -11.04 5.47
N ARG A 271 13.71 -12.30 5.23
CA ARG A 271 14.31 -12.73 3.96
C ARG A 271 13.30 -12.57 2.82
N ASP A 272 12.10 -13.12 2.94
CA ASP A 272 11.12 -13.28 1.86
C ASP A 272 10.57 -11.93 1.38
N LYS A 273 10.35 -10.97 2.28
CA LYS A 273 9.97 -9.60 1.87
C LYS A 273 11.11 -8.88 1.15
N THR A 274 12.36 -9.29 1.39
CA THR A 274 13.54 -8.74 0.69
C THR A 274 13.75 -9.45 -0.64
N VAL A 275 13.53 -10.76 -0.72
CA VAL A 275 13.46 -11.52 -1.99
C VAL A 275 12.39 -10.90 -2.89
N ALA A 276 11.22 -10.59 -2.32
CA ALA A 276 10.09 -10.06 -3.07
C ALA A 276 10.34 -8.67 -3.68
N ASP A 277 11.16 -7.83 -3.05
CA ASP A 277 11.65 -6.55 -3.59
C ASP A 277 12.82 -6.01 -2.75
N ALA A 278 14.06 -6.29 -3.16
CA ALA A 278 15.26 -5.89 -2.42
C ALA A 278 15.41 -4.36 -2.30
N GLN A 279 15.01 -3.63 -3.35
CA GLN A 279 15.18 -2.19 -3.43
C GLN A 279 14.12 -1.40 -2.65
N ALA A 280 13.08 -2.05 -2.12
CA ALA A 280 12.07 -1.40 -1.28
C ALA A 280 12.58 -1.04 0.13
N TRP A 281 13.76 -1.52 0.52
CA TRP A 281 14.23 -1.52 1.90
C TRP A 281 15.50 -0.68 2.10
N PRO A 282 15.40 0.56 2.63
CA PRO A 282 16.55 1.47 2.80
C PRO A 282 17.72 0.87 3.60
N LYS A 283 17.43 0.16 4.70
CA LYS A 283 18.48 -0.48 5.51
C LYS A 283 19.22 -1.58 4.75
N PHE A 284 18.52 -2.35 3.91
CA PHE A 284 19.14 -3.42 3.13
C PHE A 284 19.91 -2.85 1.93
N THR A 285 19.33 -1.90 1.20
CA THR A 285 19.99 -1.24 0.05
C THR A 285 21.28 -0.55 0.46
N ALA A 286 21.27 0.22 1.55
CA ALA A 286 22.47 0.84 2.09
C ALA A 286 23.56 -0.18 2.47
N MET A 287 23.17 -1.30 3.12
CA MET A 287 24.10 -2.38 3.47
C MET A 287 24.63 -3.12 2.24
N ALA A 288 23.80 -3.28 1.21
CA ALA A 288 24.12 -4.05 0.00
C ALA A 288 24.82 -3.24 -1.09
N GLY A 289 24.88 -1.91 -0.96
CA GLY A 289 25.45 -1.00 -1.97
C GLY A 289 24.62 -0.96 -3.25
N LEU A 290 23.28 -0.94 -3.10
CA LEU A 290 22.29 -0.91 -4.20
C LEU A 290 21.75 0.50 -4.47
#